data_AF-A0A258B8E1-F1
#
_entry.id   AF-A0A258B8E1-F1
#
_cell.length_a   1.000
_cell.length_b   1.000
_cell.length_c   1.000
_cell.angle_alpha   90.00
_cell.angle_beta   90.00
_cell.angle_gamma   90.00
#
_symmetry.space_group_name_H-M   'P 1'
#
loop_
_entity.id
_entity.type
_entity.pdbx_description
1 polymer ?
#
loop_
_entity_poly.entity_id
_entity_poly.type
_entity_poly.pdbx_seq_one_letter_code
_entity_poly.pdbx_strand_id
1 'polypeptide(L)'
;MPLDLEEQEQLDQLKAFWQKYRNLITGVVTVILFAYAAYSAYQWWRVSQAADASQLYETMVSAIEKGDKDQTLRAADDLQNQFARTPYAAMSSLVAAKIASDAGDATKATNYLRWASRNASDQGYLALAKLRLVSQLIELGTEKDFAEADAILNDKGVVWPI
;
A
#
# COMPACT_ATOMS: atom_id res chain seq x y z
N MET A 1 55.58 -10.34 -37.64
CA MET A 1 55.07 -9.68 -36.42
C MET A 1 54.54 -10.77 -35.50
N PRO A 2 55.08 -10.96 -34.29
CA PRO A 2 54.71 -12.02 -33.36
C PRO A 2 53.54 -11.59 -32.44
N LEU A 3 52.50 -10.98 -33.01
CA LEU A 3 51.33 -10.55 -32.24
C LEU A 3 50.33 -11.71 -32.01
N ASP A 4 50.51 -12.83 -32.70
CA ASP A 4 49.56 -13.95 -32.72
C ASP A 4 49.70 -14.91 -31.52
N LEU A 5 50.89 -15.05 -30.93
CA LEU A 5 51.13 -15.99 -29.82
C LEU A 5 50.61 -15.46 -28.48
N GLU A 6 50.87 -14.18 -28.16
CA GLU A 6 50.29 -13.53 -26.96
C GLU A 6 48.78 -13.38 -27.07
N GLU A 7 48.24 -13.08 -28.26
CA GLU A 7 46.79 -13.01 -28.48
C GLU A 7 46.12 -14.39 -28.33
N GLN A 8 46.75 -15.46 -28.82
CA GLN A 8 46.25 -16.83 -28.63
C GLN A 8 46.30 -17.28 -27.17
N GLU A 9 47.38 -16.98 -26.44
CA GLU A 9 47.46 -17.29 -25.00
C GLU A 9 46.40 -16.53 -24.18
N GLN A 10 46.12 -15.26 -24.51
CA GLN A 10 45.05 -14.49 -23.87
C GLN A 10 43.65 -15.07 -24.18
N LEU A 11 43.42 -15.46 -25.43
CA LEU A 11 42.16 -16.09 -25.84
C LEU A 11 41.95 -17.43 -25.13
N ASP A 12 43.00 -18.23 -24.97
CA ASP A 12 42.91 -19.52 -24.29
C ASP A 12 42.69 -19.37 -22.78
N GLN A 13 43.31 -18.38 -22.13
CA GLN A 13 43.04 -18.06 -20.73
C GLN A 13 41.59 -17.58 -20.52
N LEU A 14 41.08 -16.72 -21.40
CA LEU A 14 39.69 -16.27 -21.35
C LEU A 14 38.72 -17.43 -21.60
N LYS A 15 39.02 -18.30 -22.56
CA LYS A 15 38.23 -19.48 -22.88
C LYS A 15 38.22 -20.47 -21.71
N ALA A 16 39.35 -20.70 -21.06
CA ALA A 16 39.44 -21.53 -19.86
C ALA A 16 38.66 -20.93 -18.68
N PHE A 17 38.76 -19.62 -18.46
CA PHE A 17 37.97 -18.91 -17.46
C PHE A 17 36.46 -19.07 -17.72
N TRP A 18 36.03 -18.82 -18.96
CA TRP A 18 34.64 -18.99 -19.35
C TRP A 18 34.17 -20.43 -19.14
N GLN A 19 34.91 -21.43 -19.61
CA GLN A 19 34.52 -22.84 -19.40
C GLN A 19 34.43 -23.21 -17.92
N LYS A 20 35.34 -22.70 -17.08
CA LYS A 20 35.35 -22.93 -15.63
C LYS A 20 34.16 -22.28 -14.92
N TYR A 21 33.80 -21.06 -15.29
CA TYR A 21 32.76 -20.29 -14.61
C TYR A 21 31.41 -20.26 -15.33
N ARG A 22 31.27 -20.83 -16.55
CA ARG A 22 30.05 -20.74 -17.36
C ARG A 22 28.80 -21.14 -16.58
N ASN A 23 28.85 -22.25 -15.83
CA ASN A 23 27.69 -22.74 -15.07
C ASN A 23 27.33 -21.80 -13.91
N LEU A 24 28.34 -21.18 -13.28
CA LEU A 24 28.13 -20.23 -12.20
C LEU A 24 27.59 -18.91 -12.75
N ILE A 25 28.18 -18.40 -13.84
CA ILE A 25 27.73 -17.18 -14.52
C ILE A 25 26.31 -17.35 -15.03
N THR A 26 26.01 -18.44 -15.76
CA THR A 26 24.66 -18.69 -16.26
C THR A 26 23.67 -18.89 -15.12
N GLY A 27 24.04 -19.58 -14.04
CA GLY A 27 23.21 -19.73 -12.85
C GLY A 27 22.88 -18.40 -12.20
N VAL A 28 23.88 -17.56 -11.96
CA VAL A 28 23.71 -16.22 -11.37
C VAL A 28 22.87 -15.33 -12.27
N VAL A 29 23.16 -15.27 -13.57
CA VAL A 29 22.37 -14.50 -14.54
C VAL A 29 20.92 -14.97 -14.56
N THR A 30 20.70 -16.28 -14.55
CA THR A 30 19.34 -16.86 -14.52
C THR A 30 18.58 -16.41 -13.27
N VAL A 31 19.19 -16.48 -12.09
CA VAL A 31 18.58 -16.02 -10.82
C VAL A 31 18.25 -14.53 -10.88
N ILE A 32 19.15 -13.70 -11.40
CA ILE A 32 18.93 -12.24 -11.54
C ILE A 32 17.76 -11.97 -12.49
N LEU A 33 17.68 -12.67 -13.62
CA LEU A 33 16.59 -12.51 -14.58
C LEU A 33 15.24 -12.91 -13.97
N PHE A 34 15.19 -14.01 -13.20
CA PHE A 34 13.97 -14.40 -12.49
C PHE A 34 13.57 -13.38 -11.42
N ALA A 35 14.52 -12.86 -10.65
CA ALA A 35 14.25 -11.82 -9.66
C ALA A 35 13.71 -10.54 -10.32
N TYR A 36 14.31 -10.12 -11.44
CA TYR A 36 13.85 -8.96 -12.19
C TYR A 36 12.46 -9.17 -12.80
N ALA A 37 12.20 -10.35 -13.39
CA ALA A 37 10.89 -10.68 -13.95
C ALA A 37 9.80 -10.68 -12.86
N ALA A 38 10.08 -11.26 -11.69
CA ALA A 38 9.18 -11.24 -10.54
C ALA A 38 8.91 -9.80 -10.05
N TYR A 39 9.95 -8.97 -9.95
CA TYR A 39 9.79 -7.57 -9.57
C TYR A 39 8.96 -6.77 -10.58
N SER A 40 9.24 -6.94 -11.88
CA SER A 40 8.49 -6.27 -12.95
C SER A 40 7.02 -6.69 -12.97
N ALA A 41 6.74 -7.98 -12.79
CA ALA A 41 5.38 -8.50 -12.72
C ALA A 41 4.63 -7.94 -11.49
N TYR A 42 5.30 -7.89 -10.32
CA TYR A 42 4.74 -7.31 -9.11
C TYR A 42 4.43 -5.81 -9.28
N GLN A 43 5.33 -5.06 -9.90
CA GLN A 43 5.14 -3.64 -10.14
C GLN A 43 3.97 -3.37 -11.10
N TRP A 44 3.86 -4.16 -12.18
CA TRP A 44 2.73 -4.08 -13.10
C TRP A 44 1.39 -4.37 -12.40
N TRP A 45 1.35 -5.44 -11.60
CA TRP A 45 0.17 -5.78 -10.80
C TRP A 45 -0.23 -4.65 -9.84
N ARG A 46 0.73 -4.01 -9.15
CA ARG A 46 0.47 -2.86 -8.28
C ARG A 46 -0.12 -1.66 -9.01
N VAL A 47 0.37 -1.36 -10.22
CA VAL A 47 -0.14 -0.25 -11.04
C VAL A 47 -1.57 -0.54 -11.50
N SER A 48 -1.84 -1.77 -11.96
CA SER A 48 -3.20 -2.19 -12.33
C SER A 48 -4.16 -2.08 -11.13
N GLN A 49 -3.75 -2.57 -9.96
CA GLN A 49 -4.53 -2.50 -8.73
C GLN A 49 -4.91 -1.06 -8.36
N ALA A 50 -4.00 -0.11 -8.56
CA ALA A 50 -4.26 1.31 -8.29
C ALA A 50 -5.19 1.95 -9.34
N ALA A 51 -5.11 1.53 -10.60
CA ALA A 51 -6.01 1.98 -11.65
C ALA A 51 -7.44 1.49 -11.38
N ASP A 52 -7.62 0.20 -11.10
CA ASP A 52 -8.94 -0.37 -10.78
C ASP A 52 -9.55 0.29 -9.52
N ALA A 53 -8.73 0.52 -8.49
CA ALA A 53 -9.15 1.25 -7.29
C ALA A 53 -9.62 2.69 -7.60
N SER A 54 -8.93 3.38 -8.51
CA SER A 54 -9.30 4.75 -8.89
C SER A 54 -10.67 4.80 -9.58
N GLN A 55 -11.00 3.81 -10.41
CA GLN A 55 -12.30 3.74 -11.10
C GLN A 55 -13.45 3.50 -10.11
N LEU A 56 -13.24 2.61 -9.13
CA LEU A 56 -14.22 2.39 -8.06
C LEU A 56 -14.35 3.64 -7.17
N TYR A 57 -13.24 4.33 -6.89
CA TYR A 57 -13.25 5.59 -6.16
C TYR A 57 -14.01 6.69 -6.91
N GLU A 58 -13.85 6.81 -8.23
CA GLU A 58 -14.64 7.73 -9.06
C GLU A 58 -16.14 7.43 -9.00
N THR A 59 -16.50 6.14 -9.01
CA THR A 59 -17.89 5.70 -8.83
C THR A 59 -18.43 6.13 -7.47
N MET A 60 -17.63 6.00 -6.41
CA MET A 60 -17.95 6.49 -5.07
C MET A 60 -18.15 8.00 -5.05
N VAL A 61 -17.29 8.78 -5.71
CA VAL A 61 -17.45 10.25 -5.81
C VAL A 61 -18.76 10.62 -6.51
N SER A 62 -19.10 9.97 -7.62
CA SER A 62 -20.40 10.19 -8.28
C SER A 62 -21.59 9.84 -7.37
N ALA A 63 -21.47 8.80 -6.52
CA ALA A 63 -22.50 8.46 -5.55
C ALA A 63 -22.66 9.55 -4.48
N ILE A 64 -21.55 10.15 -4.03
CA ILE A 64 -21.55 11.30 -3.10
C ILE A 64 -22.27 12.49 -3.72
N GLU A 65 -21.96 12.83 -4.97
CA GLU A 65 -22.60 13.94 -5.70
C GLU A 65 -24.11 13.75 -5.85
N LYS A 66 -24.56 12.50 -6.01
CA LYS A 66 -25.98 12.13 -6.08
C LYS A 66 -26.65 12.04 -4.70
N GLY A 67 -25.89 12.16 -3.61
CA GLY A 67 -26.39 11.97 -2.25
C GLY A 67 -26.73 10.52 -1.90
N ASP A 68 -26.27 9.54 -2.69
CA ASP A 68 -26.48 8.11 -2.44
C ASP A 68 -25.47 7.62 -1.38
N LYS A 69 -25.86 7.76 -0.12
CA LYS A 69 -25.04 7.35 1.03
C LYS A 69 -24.78 5.85 1.03
N ASP A 70 -25.77 5.02 0.68
CA ASP A 70 -25.62 3.56 0.71
C ASP A 70 -24.66 3.08 -0.37
N GLN A 71 -24.74 3.62 -1.58
CA GLN A 71 -23.77 3.33 -2.63
C GLN A 71 -22.37 3.82 -2.24
N THR A 72 -22.26 5.00 -1.62
CA THR A 72 -20.97 5.52 -1.17
C THR A 72 -20.30 4.59 -0.14
N LEU A 73 -21.05 4.17 0.88
CA LEU A 73 -20.53 3.30 1.94
C LEU A 73 -20.15 1.91 1.40
N ARG A 74 -20.97 1.34 0.49
CA ARG A 74 -20.63 0.08 -0.19
C ARG A 74 -19.35 0.19 -1.00
N ALA A 75 -19.19 1.26 -1.78
CA ALA A 75 -17.97 1.46 -2.56
C ALA A 75 -16.73 1.65 -1.65
N ALA A 76 -16.90 2.29 -0.48
CA ALA A 76 -15.83 2.37 0.51
C ALA A 76 -15.47 0.99 1.08
N ASP A 77 -16.45 0.15 1.42
CA ASP A 77 -16.23 -1.22 1.89
C ASP A 77 -15.52 -2.07 0.81
N ASP A 78 -15.93 -1.95 -0.45
CA ASP A 78 -15.28 -2.64 -1.57
C ASP A 78 -13.83 -2.17 -1.77
N LEU A 79 -13.57 -0.87 -1.64
CA LEU A 79 -12.20 -0.33 -1.67
C LEU A 79 -11.35 -0.87 -0.52
N GLN A 80 -11.89 -0.99 0.70
CA GLN A 80 -11.18 -1.61 1.82
C GLN A 80 -10.85 -3.07 1.55
N ASN A 81 -11.82 -3.85 1.06
CA ASN A 81 -11.69 -5.29 0.90
C ASN A 81 -10.80 -5.67 -0.28
N GLN A 82 -10.97 -4.98 -1.41
CA GLN A 82 -10.32 -5.34 -2.67
C GLN A 82 -9.03 -4.55 -2.93
N PHE A 83 -8.93 -3.34 -2.37
CA PHE A 83 -7.87 -2.39 -2.70
C PHE A 83 -7.14 -1.82 -1.47
N ALA A 84 -7.08 -2.57 -0.36
CA ALA A 84 -6.46 -2.17 0.92
C ALA A 84 -5.06 -1.56 0.79
N ARG A 85 -4.25 -2.05 -0.15
CA ARG A 85 -2.87 -1.60 -0.37
C ARG A 85 -2.76 -0.27 -1.13
N THR A 86 -3.88 0.28 -1.59
CA THR A 86 -3.92 1.53 -2.34
C THR A 86 -4.27 2.70 -1.42
N PRO A 87 -3.82 3.94 -1.73
CA PRO A 87 -4.23 5.12 -0.97
C PRO A 87 -5.74 5.39 -1.08
N TYR A 88 -6.40 4.94 -2.15
CA TYR A 88 -7.83 5.12 -2.37
C TYR A 88 -8.68 4.44 -1.28
N ALA A 89 -8.24 3.28 -0.76
CA ALA A 89 -8.94 2.61 0.34
C ALA A 89 -8.90 3.40 1.65
N ALA A 90 -7.77 4.04 1.95
CA ALA A 90 -7.67 4.92 3.12
C ALA A 90 -8.51 6.19 2.93
N MET A 91 -8.44 6.80 1.74
CA MET A 91 -9.20 8.00 1.41
C MET A 91 -10.71 7.75 1.47
N SER A 92 -11.20 6.65 0.87
CA SER A 92 -12.62 6.28 0.91
C SER A 92 -13.09 6.00 2.33
N SER A 93 -12.27 5.36 3.17
CA SER A 93 -12.59 5.12 4.57
C SER A 93 -12.75 6.43 5.35
N LEU A 94 -11.87 7.41 5.13
CA LEU A 94 -11.98 8.72 5.77
C LEU A 94 -13.25 9.48 5.33
N VAL A 95 -13.65 9.35 4.07
CA VAL A 95 -14.88 9.95 3.53
C VAL A 95 -16.12 9.24 4.06
N ALA A 96 -16.12 7.90 4.05
CA ALA A 96 -17.20 7.08 4.58
C ALA A 96 -17.41 7.30 6.07
N ALA A 97 -16.32 7.47 6.84
CA ALA A 97 -16.39 7.86 8.24
C ALA A 97 -17.15 9.17 8.44
N LYS A 98 -16.84 10.19 7.62
CA LYS A 98 -17.54 11.47 7.66
C LYS A 98 -19.02 11.32 7.32
N ILE A 99 -19.35 10.59 6.26
CA ILE A 99 -20.74 10.40 5.83
C ILE A 99 -21.56 9.64 6.88
N ALA A 100 -20.96 8.63 7.51
CA ALA A 100 -21.59 7.89 8.60
C ALA A 100 -21.80 8.78 9.84
N SER A 101 -20.80 9.59 10.20
CA SER A 101 -20.90 10.57 11.30
C SER A 101 -21.98 11.62 11.03
N ASP A 102 -22.00 12.21 9.83
CA ASP A 102 -23.02 13.17 9.39
C ASP A 102 -24.44 12.54 9.34
N ALA A 103 -24.52 11.21 9.28
CA ALA A 103 -25.78 10.45 9.35
C ALA A 103 -26.16 10.03 10.80
N GLY A 104 -25.36 10.40 11.81
CA GLY A 104 -25.56 10.04 13.21
C GLY A 104 -25.10 8.62 13.58
N ASP A 105 -24.43 7.91 12.68
CA ASP A 105 -23.91 6.56 12.93
C ASP A 105 -22.44 6.64 13.40
N ALA A 106 -22.26 7.04 14.65
CA ALA A 106 -20.95 7.16 15.29
C ALA A 106 -20.20 5.81 15.33
N THR A 107 -20.90 4.70 15.47
CA THR A 107 -20.32 3.35 15.47
C THR A 107 -19.67 3.04 14.13
N LYS A 108 -20.40 3.26 13.04
CA LYS A 108 -19.90 3.02 11.69
C LYS A 108 -18.78 3.99 11.33
N ALA A 109 -18.89 5.26 11.72
CA ALA A 109 -17.81 6.23 11.56
C ALA A 109 -16.52 5.77 12.24
N THR A 110 -16.62 5.32 13.49
CA THR A 110 -15.49 4.78 14.27
C THR A 110 -14.87 3.57 13.60
N ASN A 111 -15.67 2.66 13.03
CA ASN A 111 -15.17 1.48 12.34
C ASN A 111 -14.35 1.82 11.09
N TYR A 112 -14.83 2.77 10.27
CA TYR A 112 -14.07 3.25 9.11
C TYR A 112 -12.74 3.92 9.52
N LEU A 113 -12.75 4.74 10.57
CA LEU A 113 -11.54 5.38 11.09
C LEU A 113 -10.56 4.35 11.69
N ARG A 114 -11.05 3.35 12.41
CA ARG A 114 -10.26 2.25 12.97
C ARG A 114 -9.65 1.38 11.89
N TRP A 115 -10.37 1.15 10.80
CA TRP A 115 -9.80 0.45 9.65
C TRP A 115 -8.66 1.27 9.04
N ALA A 116 -8.89 2.56 8.77
CA ALA A 116 -7.88 3.43 8.14
C ALA A 116 -6.65 3.64 9.04
N SER A 117 -6.81 3.77 10.35
CA SER A 117 -5.71 3.96 11.31
C SER A 117 -4.77 2.76 11.41
N ARG A 118 -5.23 1.57 10.95
CA ARG A 118 -4.46 0.32 10.95
C ARG A 118 -3.95 -0.08 9.58
N ASN A 119 -4.67 0.26 8.50
CA ASN A 119 -4.43 -0.28 7.17
C ASN A 119 -3.99 0.76 6.13
N ALA A 120 -4.03 2.06 6.45
CA ALA A 120 -3.63 3.08 5.49
C ALA A 120 -2.16 2.89 5.04
N SER A 121 -1.95 2.84 3.72
CA SER A 121 -0.63 2.70 3.11
C SER A 121 0.18 4.01 3.12
N ASP A 122 -0.50 5.14 3.22
CA ASP A 122 0.09 6.48 3.32
C ASP A 122 0.15 6.93 4.79
N GLN A 123 1.30 7.48 5.20
CA GLN A 123 1.51 7.90 6.59
C GLN A 123 0.63 9.10 6.99
N GLY A 124 0.34 10.01 6.06
CA GLY A 124 -0.54 11.15 6.29
C GLY A 124 -1.98 10.72 6.54
N TYR A 125 -2.50 9.80 5.73
CA TYR A 125 -3.83 9.23 5.96
C TYR A 125 -3.89 8.41 7.26
N LEU A 126 -2.83 7.68 7.59
CA LEU A 126 -2.75 6.92 8.85
C LEU A 126 -2.80 7.87 10.06
N ALA A 127 -2.01 8.95 10.05
CA ALA A 127 -1.99 9.95 11.11
C ALA A 127 -3.35 10.66 11.24
N LEU A 128 -3.94 11.05 10.11
CA LEU A 128 -5.25 11.70 10.09
C LEU A 128 -6.36 10.78 10.60
N ALA A 129 -6.35 9.50 10.22
CA ALA A 129 -7.29 8.51 10.70
C ALA A 129 -7.17 8.29 12.21
N LYS A 130 -5.94 8.17 12.73
CA LYS A 130 -5.67 8.06 14.17
C LYS A 130 -6.19 9.27 14.93
N LEU A 131 -5.89 10.48 14.46
CA LEU A 131 -6.33 11.72 15.11
C LEU A 131 -7.86 11.80 15.17
N ARG A 132 -8.53 11.58 14.03
CA ARG A 132 -10.01 11.59 13.97
C ARG A 132 -10.62 10.48 14.82
N LEU A 133 -10.00 9.31 14.85
CA LEU A 133 -10.45 8.19 15.69
C LEU A 133 -10.38 8.54 17.17
N VAL A 134 -9.27 9.11 17.63
CA VAL A 134 -9.11 9.57 19.02
C VAL A 134 -10.19 10.59 19.38
N SER A 135 -10.45 11.59 18.52
CA SER A 135 -11.53 12.56 18.74
C SER A 135 -12.90 11.88 18.87
N GLN A 136 -13.20 10.94 17.96
CA GLN A 136 -14.46 10.19 17.98
C GLN A 136 -14.61 9.32 19.22
N LEU A 137 -13.54 8.66 19.67
CA LEU A 137 -13.52 7.82 20.87
C LEU A 137 -13.73 8.65 22.15
N ILE A 138 -13.11 9.84 22.22
CA ILE A 138 -13.32 10.78 23.32
C ILE A 138 -14.78 11.24 23.38
N GLU A 139 -15.40 11.49 22.22
CA GLU A 139 -16.81 11.88 22.14
C GLU A 139 -17.76 10.75 22.57
N LEU A 140 -17.44 9.49 22.25
CA LEU A 140 -18.20 8.32 22.72
C LEU A 140 -18.10 8.12 24.24
N GLY A 141 -16.93 8.43 24.82
CA GLY A 141 -16.77 8.65 26.26
C GLY A 141 -16.86 7.40 27.15
N THR A 142 -16.77 6.19 26.60
CA THR A 142 -16.70 4.98 27.45
C THR A 142 -15.28 4.73 27.95
N GLU A 143 -15.14 4.02 29.08
CA GLU A 143 -13.82 3.65 29.62
C GLU A 143 -12.96 2.90 28.60
N LYS A 144 -13.58 2.04 27.78
CA LYS A 144 -12.91 1.31 26.71
C LYS A 144 -12.44 2.24 25.59
N ASP A 145 -13.23 3.23 25.23
CA ASP A 145 -12.89 4.19 24.17
C ASP A 145 -11.73 5.09 24.60
N PHE A 146 -11.71 5.54 25.85
CA PHE A 146 -10.57 6.27 26.40
C PHE A 146 -9.29 5.44 26.44
N ALA A 147 -9.38 4.16 26.80
CA ALA A 147 -8.24 3.25 26.76
C ALA A 147 -7.71 3.03 25.34
N GLU A 148 -8.59 2.90 24.34
CA GLU A 148 -8.19 2.81 22.93
C GLU A 148 -7.55 4.12 22.45
N ALA A 149 -8.12 5.28 22.82
CA ALA A 149 -7.57 6.60 22.48
C ALA A 149 -6.17 6.82 23.03
N ASP A 150 -5.93 6.49 24.31
CA ASP A 150 -4.61 6.58 24.94
C ASP A 150 -3.60 5.65 24.26
N ALA A 151 -4.00 4.42 23.93
CA ALA A 151 -3.16 3.49 23.20
C ALA A 151 -2.75 4.01 21.81
N ILE A 152 -3.67 4.67 21.09
CA ILE A 152 -3.37 5.28 19.78
C ILE A 152 -2.39 6.44 19.91
N LEU A 153 -2.51 7.27 20.95
CA LEU A 153 -1.63 8.43 21.18
C LEU A 153 -0.22 8.01 21.61
N ASN A 154 -0.11 6.92 22.38
CA ASN A 154 1.17 6.38 22.85
C ASN A 154 1.88 5.51 21.79
N ASP A 155 1.20 5.14 20.71
CA ASP A 155 1.79 4.41 19.60
C ASP A 155 2.75 5.31 18.79
N LYS A 156 4.06 5.06 18.95
CA LYS A 156 5.16 5.73 18.24
C LYS A 156 5.18 5.48 16.72
N GLY A 157 4.25 4.69 16.18
CA GLY A 157 4.19 4.31 14.77
C GLY A 157 3.94 5.45 13.77
N VAL A 158 3.56 6.65 14.23
CA VAL A 158 3.54 7.86 13.39
C VAL A 158 4.74 8.73 13.76
N VAL A 159 5.75 8.77 12.90
CA VAL A 159 6.81 9.77 13.01
C VAL A 159 6.20 11.10 12.61
N TRP A 160 5.84 11.91 13.60
CA TRP A 160 5.38 13.27 13.37
C TRP A 160 6.49 14.04 12.63
N PRO A 161 6.26 14.51 11.39
CA PRO A 161 7.18 15.43 10.77
C PRO A 161 7.12 16.72 11.59
N ILE A 162 8.16 16.93 12.41
CA ILE A 162 8.38 18.16 13.16
C ILE A 162 8.79 19.26 12.17
#